data_AF-A0A2C9LQW3-F1
#
_entry.id   AF-A0A2C9LQW3-F1
#
_cell.length_a   1.000
_cell.length_b   1.000
_cell.length_c   1.000
_cell.angle_alpha   90.00
_cell.angle_beta   90.00
_cell.angle_gamma   90.00
#
_symmetry.space_group_name_H-M   'P 1'
#
loop_
_entity.id
_entity.type
_entity.pdbx_description
1 polymer ?
#
loop_
_entity_poly.entity_id
_entity_poly.type
_entity_poly.pdbx_seq_one_letter_code
_entity_poly.pdbx_strand_id
1 'polypeptide(L)'
;MNNQPDGPEIAKELFHVSPDGKQIEIYQNAEGVAAIEGCPVSTQPDKVFLYPDLPDKLWRMYQHAYKFVDVIKSKTPKIILMTDMARCLLMENGPCQDFQAIFND
;
A
#
# COMPACT_ATOMS: atom_id res chain seq x y z
N MET A 1 -14.31 35.84 -0.79
CA MET A 1 -14.13 34.38 -0.68
C MET A 1 -13.03 34.13 0.34
N ASN A 2 -13.39 33.74 1.57
CA ASN A 2 -12.43 33.43 2.62
C ASN A 2 -11.88 32.02 2.36
N ASN A 3 -10.66 31.93 1.84
CA ASN A 3 -9.89 30.69 1.87
C ASN A 3 -9.23 30.60 3.25
N GLN A 4 -9.94 29.97 4.18
CA GLN A 4 -9.33 29.54 5.44
C GLN A 4 -8.50 28.29 5.13
N PRO A 5 -7.20 28.24 5.47
CA PRO A 5 -6.40 27.04 5.25
C PRO A 5 -7.00 25.91 6.08
N ASP A 6 -7.28 24.78 5.44
CA ASP A 6 -7.67 23.55 6.12
C ASP A 6 -6.62 23.24 7.19
N GLY A 7 -7.06 22.90 8.41
CA GLY A 7 -6.16 22.56 9.50
C GLY A 7 -5.27 21.35 9.16
N PRO A 8 -4.23 21.06 9.96
CA PRO A 8 -3.39 19.90 9.72
C PRO A 8 -4.24 18.62 9.64
N GLU A 9 -4.06 17.82 8.60
CA GLU A 9 -4.78 16.56 8.41
C GLU A 9 -4.32 15.54 9.47
N ILE A 10 -5.26 15.06 10.27
CA ILE A 10 -5.02 14.22 11.43
C ILE A 10 -5.47 12.78 11.14
N ALA A 11 -4.53 11.83 11.23
CA ALA A 11 -4.83 10.41 11.14
C ALA A 11 -5.35 9.88 12.49
N LYS A 12 -6.62 9.47 12.54
CA LYS A 12 -7.26 8.90 13.75
C LYS A 12 -6.97 7.42 13.95
N GLU A 13 -6.70 6.70 12.87
CA GLU A 13 -6.55 5.25 12.85
C GLU A 13 -5.47 4.88 11.83
N LEU A 14 -4.56 3.99 12.22
CA LEU A 14 -3.57 3.38 11.34
C LEU A 14 -4.02 1.95 11.02
N PHE A 15 -4.11 1.66 9.73
CA PHE A 15 -4.45 0.33 9.21
C PHE A 15 -3.19 -0.31 8.64
N HIS A 16 -2.47 -1.06 9.47
CA HIS A 16 -1.24 -1.73 9.09
C HIS A 16 -1.54 -3.12 8.54
N VAL A 17 -1.00 -3.46 7.37
CA VAL A 17 -1.14 -4.76 6.72
C VAL A 17 0.24 -5.37 6.58
N SER A 18 0.40 -6.61 7.03
CA SER A 18 1.67 -7.32 6.92
C SER A 18 2.11 -7.47 5.46
N PRO A 19 3.42 -7.62 5.17
CA PRO A 19 3.93 -7.75 3.80
C PRO A 19 3.33 -8.92 3.00
N ASP A 20 2.91 -9.99 3.68
CA ASP A 20 2.25 -11.14 3.06
C ASP A 20 0.72 -10.98 2.91
N GLY A 21 0.16 -9.87 3.39
CA GLY A 21 -1.27 -9.55 3.34
C GLY A 21 -2.14 -10.34 4.32
N LYS A 22 -1.56 -11.15 5.22
CA LYS A 22 -2.34 -12.08 6.04
C LYS A 22 -2.72 -11.55 7.42
N GLN A 23 -1.98 -10.59 7.96
CA GLN A 23 -2.21 -10.01 9.27
C GLN A 23 -2.51 -8.53 9.13
N ILE A 24 -3.54 -8.09 9.84
CA ILE A 24 -4.01 -6.71 9.85
C ILE A 24 -3.97 -6.23 11.29
N GLU A 25 -3.28 -5.12 11.51
CA GLU A 25 -3.13 -4.48 12.81
C GLU A 25 -3.73 -3.08 12.76
N ILE A 26 -4.57 -2.77 13.74
CA ILE A 26 -5.21 -1.47 13.85
C ILE A 26 -4.67 -0.77 15.08
N TYR A 27 -4.21 0.46 14.88
CA TYR A 27 -3.76 1.34 15.95
C TYR A 27 -4.62 2.59 15.98
N GLN A 28 -5.18 2.90 17.14
CA GLN A 28 -5.95 4.10 17.40
C GLN A 28 -5.01 5.20 17.86
N ASN A 29 -5.14 6.37 17.24
CA ASN A 29 -4.41 7.55 17.65
C ASN A 29 -5.32 8.40 18.55
N ALA A 30 -5.18 8.22 19.86
CA ALA A 30 -5.99 8.94 20.86
C ALA A 30 -5.80 10.47 20.78
N GLU A 31 -4.62 10.93 20.33
CA GLU A 31 -4.24 12.35 20.31
C GLU A 31 -4.34 12.98 18.90
N GLY A 32 -4.58 12.18 17.86
CA GLY A 32 -4.71 12.71 16.51
C GLY A 32 -3.41 13.33 15.98
N VAL A 33 -2.26 12.72 16.26
CA VAL A 33 -0.96 13.19 15.76
C VAL A 33 -0.83 12.93 14.24
N ALA A 34 -0.28 13.94 13.54
CA ALA A 34 -0.20 14.05 12.09
C ALA A 34 0.51 12.89 11.38
N ALA A 35 0.18 12.77 10.09
CA ALA A 35 0.56 11.72 9.17
C ALA A 35 2.07 11.39 9.13
N ILE A 36 2.37 10.11 9.38
CA ILE A 36 3.37 9.31 8.66
C ILE A 36 4.75 9.98 8.50
N GLU A 37 5.38 10.34 9.61
CA GLU A 37 6.82 10.18 9.90
C GLU A 37 7.03 10.55 11.38
N GLY A 38 7.52 9.60 12.19
CA GLY A 38 7.76 9.84 13.62
C GLY A 38 6.52 9.87 14.52
N CYS A 39 5.37 9.36 14.07
CA CYS A 39 4.19 9.24 14.92
C CYS A 39 4.48 8.20 16.04
N PRO A 40 4.29 8.54 17.33
CA PRO A 40 4.41 7.60 18.43
C PRO A 40 3.15 6.72 18.45
N VAL A 41 3.00 5.88 17.43
CA VAL A 41 1.96 4.88 17.40
C VAL A 41 2.22 3.95 18.59
N SER A 42 1.18 3.62 19.36
CA SER A 42 1.26 2.65 20.45
C SER A 42 2.10 1.45 20.02
N THR A 43 3.02 1.01 20.88
CA THR A 43 3.87 -0.17 20.60
C THR A 43 3.05 -1.44 20.42
N GLN A 44 1.78 -1.43 20.83
CA GLN A 44 0.84 -2.54 20.68
C GLN A 44 -0.40 -2.13 19.88
N PRO A 45 -0.87 -3.00 18.96
CA PRO A 45 -2.10 -2.77 18.21
C PRO A 45 -3.33 -2.91 19.12
N ASP A 46 -4.35 -2.09 18.90
CA ASP A 46 -5.63 -2.18 19.59
C ASP A 46 -6.44 -3.39 19.11
N LYS A 47 -6.30 -3.75 17.82
CA LYS A 47 -6.95 -4.91 17.23
C LYS A 47 -6.03 -5.60 16.23
N VAL A 48 -6.08 -6.92 16.23
CA VAL A 48 -5.36 -7.77 15.29
C VAL A 48 -6.35 -8.73 14.63
N PHE A 49 -6.29 -8.82 13.32
CA PHE A 49 -7.09 -9.73 12.52
C PHE A 49 -6.21 -10.53 11.57
N LEU A 50 -6.67 -11.73 11.22
CA LEU A 50 -6.06 -12.56 10.20
C LEU A 50 -6.99 -12.64 8.99
N TYR A 51 -6.42 -12.67 7.79
CA TYR A 51 -7.14 -13.04 6.58
C TYR A 51 -7.39 -14.56 6.58
N PRO A 52 -8.62 -15.04 6.30
CA PRO A 52 -9.77 -14.32 5.75
C PRO A 52 -10.78 -13.77 6.79
N ASP A 53 -10.53 -13.93 8.09
CA ASP A 53 -11.46 -13.64 9.19
C ASP A 53 -11.63 -12.13 9.51
N LEU A 54 -11.38 -11.26 8.54
CA LEU A 54 -11.49 -9.82 8.70
C LEU A 54 -12.98 -9.39 8.62
N PRO A 55 -13.48 -8.60 9.59
CA PRO A 55 -14.86 -8.11 9.55
C PRO A 55 -15.19 -7.30 8.29
N ASP A 56 -16.42 -7.44 7.79
CA ASP A 56 -16.91 -6.77 6.57
C ASP A 56 -16.64 -5.25 6.54
N LYS A 57 -16.72 -4.60 7.70
CA LYS A 57 -16.46 -3.16 7.85
C LYS A 57 -15.05 -2.76 7.42
N LEU A 58 -14.06 -3.63 7.64
CA LEU A 58 -12.64 -3.39 7.36
C LEU A 58 -12.22 -3.89 5.99
N TRP A 59 -13.04 -4.73 5.36
CA TRP A 59 -12.73 -5.33 4.06
C TRP A 59 -12.49 -4.29 2.96
N ARG A 60 -13.23 -3.17 2.98
CA ARG A 60 -13.05 -2.08 2.01
C ARG A 60 -11.67 -1.41 2.10
N MET A 61 -11.16 -1.22 3.32
CA MET A 61 -9.81 -0.64 3.53
C MET A 61 -8.74 -1.62 3.08
N TYR A 62 -8.88 -2.90 3.45
CA TYR A 62 -7.98 -3.96 2.99
C TYR A 62 -7.95 -4.07 1.47
N GLN A 63 -9.11 -4.06 0.81
CA GLN A 63 -9.20 -4.07 -0.65
C GLN A 63 -8.53 -2.86 -1.31
N HIS A 64 -8.61 -1.68 -0.67
CA HIS A 64 -7.95 -0.50 -1.18
C HIS A 64 -6.42 -0.66 -1.13
N ALA A 65 -5.88 -1.08 0.01
CA ALA A 65 -4.44 -1.37 0.16
C ALA A 65 -3.98 -2.44 -0.83
N TYR A 66 -4.74 -3.53 -0.97
CA TYR A 66 -4.44 -4.61 -1.92
C TYR A 66 -4.37 -4.11 -3.37
N LYS A 67 -5.39 -3.37 -3.83
CA LYS A 67 -5.42 -2.83 -5.20
C LYS A 67 -4.28 -1.86 -5.46
N PHE A 68 -3.92 -1.05 -4.46
CA PHE A 68 -2.77 -0.16 -4.57
C PHE A 68 -1.48 -0.96 -4.77
N VAL A 69 -1.22 -1.96 -3.93
CA VAL A 69 -0.04 -2.83 -4.07
C VAL A 69 -0.02 -3.54 -5.42
N ASP A 70 -1.17 -4.00 -5.90
CA ASP A 70 -1.29 -4.64 -7.21
C ASP A 70 -0.89 -3.71 -8.37
N VAL A 71 -1.34 -2.45 -8.33
CA VAL A 71 -0.93 -1.41 -9.30
C VAL A 71 0.56 -1.08 -9.21
N ILE A 72 1.13 -1.07 -8.00
CA ILE A 72 2.58 -0.87 -7.84
C ILE A 72 3.35 -2.06 -8.43
N LYS A 73 2.88 -3.30 -8.19
CA LYS A 73 3.49 -4.50 -8.75
C LYS A 73 3.47 -4.51 -10.27
N SER A 74 2.39 -4.05 -10.90
CA SER A 74 2.30 -3.97 -12.36
C SER A 74 3.24 -2.94 -13.00
N LYS A 75 3.82 -2.04 -12.20
CA LYS A 75 4.81 -1.04 -12.65
C LYS A 75 6.22 -1.28 -12.12
N THR A 76 6.41 -2.31 -11.31
CA THR A 76 7.70 -2.64 -10.69
C THR A 76 8.33 -3.78 -11.46
N PRO A 77 9.45 -3.56 -12.17
CA PRO A 77 10.15 -4.62 -12.89
C PRO A 77 10.72 -5.66 -11.92
N LYS A 78 10.34 -6.92 -12.11
CA LYS A 78 10.91 -8.08 -11.44
C LYS A 78 12.17 -8.57 -12.16
N ILE A 79 12.13 -8.62 -13.48
CA ILE A 79 13.25 -9.03 -14.34
C ILE A 79 13.44 -7.98 -15.41
N ILE A 80 14.70 -7.59 -15.63
CA ILE A 80 15.12 -6.67 -16.67
C ILE A 80 16.07 -7.43 -17.59
N LEU A 81 15.69 -7.60 -18.85
CA LEU A 81 16.53 -8.17 -19.89
C LEU A 81 16.94 -7.05 -20.85
N MET A 82 18.24 -6.84 -21.00
CA MET A 82 18.80 -5.91 -21.98
C MET A 82 19.33 -6.69 -23.17
N THR A 83 18.95 -6.24 -24.36
CA THR A 83 19.40 -6.80 -25.65
C THR A 83 19.91 -5.66 -26.52
N ASP A 84 20.57 -6.00 -27.63
CA ASP A 84 21.05 -5.00 -28.59
C ASP A 84 19.92 -4.20 -29.25
N MET A 85 18.68 -4.71 -29.22
CA MET A 85 17.51 -4.10 -29.87
C MET A 85 16.52 -3.46 -28.91
N ALA A 86 16.49 -3.90 -27.64
CA ALA A 86 15.46 -3.49 -26.69
C ALA A 86 15.83 -3.76 -25.23
N ARG A 87 15.17 -3.01 -24.34
CA ARG A 87 15.06 -3.30 -22.90
C ARG A 87 13.70 -3.91 -22.59
N CYS A 88 13.69 -5.15 -22.14
CA CYS A 88 12.50 -5.91 -21.79
C CYS A 88 12.32 -5.94 -20.26
N LEU A 89 11.10 -5.67 -19.79
CA LEU A 89 10.72 -5.58 -18.38
C LEU A 89 9.58 -6.56 -18.12
N LEU A 90 9.78 -7.52 -17.21
CA LEU A 90 8.73 -8.39 -16.69
C LEU A 90 8.38 -7.92 -15.27
N MET A 91 7.12 -7.62 -14.99
CA MET A 91 6.68 -6.94 -13.76
C MET A 91 6.34 -7.90 -12.61
N GLU A 92 6.15 -7.41 -11.39
CA GLU A 92 5.92 -8.21 -10.17
C GLU A 92 4.49 -8.78 -10.03
N ASN A 93 3.52 -8.39 -10.87
CA ASN A 93 2.09 -8.74 -10.75
C ASN A 93 1.74 -10.18 -11.20
N GLY A 94 2.56 -11.17 -10.82
CA GLY A 94 2.32 -12.57 -11.16
C GLY A 94 1.05 -13.16 -10.52
N PRO A 95 0.51 -14.27 -11.06
CA PRO A 95 1.12 -15.15 -12.06
C PRO A 95 0.98 -14.68 -13.52
N CYS A 96 0.06 -13.78 -13.83
CA CYS A 96 -0.11 -13.20 -15.18
C CYS A 96 0.64 -11.86 -15.25
N GLN A 97 1.96 -11.94 -15.33
CA GLN A 97 2.83 -10.77 -15.23
C GLN A 97 2.72 -9.87 -16.46
N ASP A 98 2.72 -8.56 -16.22
CA ASP A 98 2.85 -7.58 -17.29
C ASP A 98 4.25 -7.65 -17.89
N PHE A 99 4.33 -7.51 -19.21
CA PHE A 99 5.58 -7.47 -19.96
C PHE A 99 5.63 -6.23 -20.84
N GLN A 100 6.76 -5.51 -20.80
CA GLN A 100 7.02 -4.34 -21.63
C GLN A 100 8.34 -4.51 -22.38
N ALA A 101 8.36 -4.23 -23.67
CA ALA A 101 9.57 -4.15 -24.48
C ALA A 101 9.75 -2.71 -24.96
N ILE A 102 10.87 -2.09 -24.59
CA ILE A 102 11.25 -0.73 -24.98
C ILE A 102 12.35 -0.88 -26.04
N PHE A 103 12.00 -0.67 -27.31
CA PHE A 103 12.94 -0.81 -28.43
C PHE A 103 13.85 0.41 -28.53
N ASN A 104 15.08 0.17 -28.97
CA ASN A 104 16.03 1.23 -29.31
C ASN A 104 15.58 1.94 -30.59
N ASP A 105 15.83 3.25 -30.70
CA ASP A 105 15.56 4.04 -31.90
C ASP A 105 16.48 3.65 -33.08
#